data_AF-A0A963RU58-F1
#
_entry.id   AF-A0A963RU58-F1
#
_cell.length_a   1.000
_cell.length_b   1.000
_cell.length_c   1.000
_cell.angle_alpha   90.00
_cell.angle_beta   90.00
_cell.angle_gamma   90.00
#
_symmetry.space_group_name_H-M   'P 1'
#
loop_
_entity.id
_entity.type
_entity.pdbx_description
1 polymer ?
#
loop_
_entity_poly.entity_id
_entity_poly.type
_entity_poly.pdbx_seq_one_letter_code
_entity_poly.pdbx_strand_id
1 'polypeptide(L)'
;LSAFLDNAPTYLVFFNTAGGDPVHLMNDLADTLAAISAGAVFMGAITYIGNAPNLMVKAIAEDRGVKMPSFFGYMAWSVGILVPLFIAVTFLFFR
;
A
#
# COMPACT_ATOMS: atom_id res chain seq x y z
N LEU A 1 3.01 -7.38 2.87
CA LEU A 1 3.15 -7.88 1.49
C LEU A 1 3.33 -6.71 0.51
N SER A 2 2.35 -5.81 0.38
CA SER A 2 2.39 -4.68 -0.58
C SER A 2 3.62 -3.77 -0.42
N ALA A 3 4.03 -3.48 0.81
CA ALA A 3 5.25 -2.71 1.10
C ALA A 3 6.56 -3.28 0.49
N PHE A 4 6.58 -4.52 -0.01
CA PHE A 4 7.78 -5.20 -0.52
C PHE A 4 7.61 -5.90 -1.87
N LEU A 5 6.38 -6.09 -2.39
CA LEU A 5 6.11 -6.89 -3.59
C LEU A 5 5.40 -6.14 -4.72
N ASP A 6 4.80 -4.97 -4.46
CA ASP A 6 3.80 -4.26 -5.28
C ASP A 6 2.33 -4.52 -4.87
N ASN A 7 1.50 -3.51 -5.15
CA ASN A 7 0.09 -3.45 -4.83
C ASN A 7 -0.70 -4.54 -5.57
N ALA A 8 -0.44 -4.72 -6.87
CA ALA A 8 -1.17 -5.64 -7.73
C ALA A 8 -1.02 -7.12 -7.33
N PRO A 9 0.21 -7.67 -7.17
CA PRO A 9 0.37 -9.04 -6.69
C PRO A 9 -0.14 -9.20 -5.26
N THR A 10 -0.04 -8.17 -4.41
CA THR A 10 -0.61 -8.21 -3.07
C THR A 10 -2.13 -8.35 -3.09
N TYR A 11 -2.81 -7.53 -3.91
CA TYR A 11 -4.25 -7.60 -4.09
C TYR A 11 -4.67 -9.01 -4.54
N LEU A 12 -4.03 -9.55 -5.58
CA LEU A 12 -4.37 -10.86 -6.12
C LEU A 12 -4.17 -11.99 -5.10
N VAL A 13 -3.11 -11.95 -4.30
CA VAL A 13 -2.87 -12.95 -3.25
C VAL A 13 -4.00 -12.93 -2.21
N PHE A 14 -4.37 -11.76 -1.71
CA PHE A 14 -5.43 -11.65 -0.70
C PHE A 14 -6.83 -11.91 -1.28
N PHE A 15 -7.08 -11.50 -2.53
CA PHE A 15 -8.31 -11.81 -3.25
C PHE A 15 -8.51 -13.33 -3.38
N ASN A 16 -7.46 -14.05 -3.80
CA ASN A 16 -7.51 -15.52 -3.89
C ASN A 16 -7.61 -16.17 -2.51
N THR A 17 -6.98 -15.60 -1.49
CA THR A 17 -7.09 -16.09 -0.10
C THR A 17 -8.50 -15.91 0.47
N ALA A 18 -9.22 -14.87 0.02
CA ALA A 18 -10.60 -14.60 0.39
C ALA A 18 -11.63 -15.43 -0.41
N GLY A 19 -11.19 -16.42 -1.18
CA GLY A 19 -12.03 -17.35 -1.94
C GLY A 19 -11.95 -17.20 -3.46
N GLY A 20 -11.39 -16.09 -3.96
CA GLY A 20 -11.13 -15.89 -5.40
C GLY A 20 -12.37 -15.78 -6.28
N ASP A 21 -13.58 -15.73 -5.71
CA ASP A 21 -14.83 -15.54 -6.46
C ASP A 21 -15.18 -14.04 -6.54
N PRO A 22 -15.06 -13.40 -7.72
CA PRO A 22 -15.37 -11.99 -7.88
C PRO A 22 -16.85 -11.67 -7.64
N VAL A 23 -17.78 -12.57 -7.98
CA VAL A 23 -19.22 -12.29 -7.81
C VAL A 23 -19.55 -12.26 -6.33
N HIS A 24 -19.06 -13.23 -5.56
CA HIS A 24 -19.26 -13.27 -4.12
C HIS A 24 -18.56 -12.10 -3.41
N LEU A 25 -17.31 -11.78 -3.80
CA LEU A 25 -16.54 -10.68 -3.21
C LEU A 25 -17.08 -9.29 -3.53
N MET A 26 -17.72 -9.10 -4.68
CA MET A 26 -18.33 -7.83 -5.06
C MET A 26 -19.74 -7.63 -4.46
N ASN A 27 -20.36 -8.69 -3.94
CA ASN A 27 -21.69 -8.64 -3.32
C ASN A 27 -21.61 -8.94 -1.82
N ASP A 28 -21.72 -10.21 -1.44
CA ASP A 28 -21.86 -10.65 -0.05
C ASP A 28 -20.67 -10.26 0.83
N LEU A 29 -19.48 -10.14 0.24
CA LEU A 29 -18.23 -9.78 0.92
C LEU A 29 -17.63 -8.46 0.42
N ALA A 30 -18.46 -7.51 -0.01
CA ALA A 30 -18.02 -6.21 -0.52
C ALA A 30 -17.08 -5.47 0.45
N ASP A 31 -17.34 -5.51 1.76
CA ASP A 31 -16.48 -4.89 2.78
C ASP A 31 -15.10 -5.56 2.86
N THR A 32 -15.05 -6.88 2.72
CA THR A 32 -13.79 -7.64 2.66
C THR A 32 -13.00 -7.25 1.42
N LEU A 33 -13.66 -7.13 0.26
CA LEU A 33 -13.04 -6.70 -0.98
C LEU A 33 -12.51 -5.26 -0.88
N ALA A 34 -13.27 -4.36 -0.24
CA ALA A 34 -12.84 -3.00 0.04
C ALA A 34 -11.60 -2.97 0.96
N ALA A 35 -11.58 -3.78 2.03
CA ALA A 35 -10.44 -3.89 2.93
C ALA A 35 -9.18 -4.43 2.21
N ILE A 36 -9.33 -5.45 1.36
CA ILE A 36 -8.24 -5.98 0.53
C ILE A 36 -7.70 -4.90 -0.42
N SER A 37 -8.61 -4.19 -1.11
CA SER A 37 -8.25 -3.12 -2.05
C SER A 37 -7.51 -1.99 -1.36
N ALA A 38 -8.07 -1.47 -0.26
CA ALA A 38 -7.48 -0.41 0.53
C ALA A 38 -6.12 -0.83 1.11
N GLY A 39 -6.03 -2.01 1.71
CA GLY A 39 -4.79 -2.53 2.28
C GLY A 39 -3.70 -2.74 1.23
N ALA A 40 -4.04 -3.26 0.05
CA ALA A 40 -3.08 -3.46 -1.03
C ALA A 40 -2.49 -2.13 -1.54
N VAL A 41 -3.30 -1.07 -1.64
CA VAL A 41 -2.83 0.24 -2.12
C VAL A 41 -2.11 1.02 -1.03
N PHE A 42 -2.71 1.15 0.15
CA PHE A 42 -2.20 2.00 1.22
C PHE A 42 -0.85 1.55 1.77
N MET A 43 -0.62 0.23 1.84
CA MET A 43 0.64 -0.30 2.35
C MET A 43 1.82 -0.16 1.37
N GLY A 44 1.57 0.16 0.10
CA GLY A 44 2.61 0.29 -0.93
C GLY A 44 3.52 1.51 -0.73
N ALA A 45 3.06 2.50 0.04
CA ALA A 45 3.83 3.72 0.34
C ALA A 45 4.86 3.57 1.48
N ILE A 46 4.92 2.40 2.14
CA ILE A 46 5.78 2.20 3.31
C ILE A 46 7.27 2.13 2.92
N THR A 47 7.61 1.69 1.71
CA THR A 47 9.00 1.59 1.25
C THR A 47 9.19 2.10 -0.18
N TYR A 48 10.44 2.35 -0.57
CA TYR A 48 10.78 2.71 -1.94
C TYR A 48 10.51 1.61 -2.97
N ILE A 49 10.52 0.34 -2.55
CA ILE A 49 10.27 -0.81 -3.44
C ILE A 49 8.81 -1.28 -3.37
N GLY A 50 7.98 -0.61 -2.59
CA GLY A 50 6.58 -0.98 -2.43
C GLY A 50 5.77 -0.81 -3.71
N ASN A 51 6.19 0.04 -4.65
CA ASN A 51 5.68 0.10 -6.01
C ASN A 51 6.68 0.77 -6.97
N ALA A 52 6.46 0.59 -8.28
CA ALA A 52 7.35 1.16 -9.30
C ALA A 52 7.42 2.70 -9.30
N PRO A 53 6.31 3.46 -9.12
CA PRO A 53 6.38 4.92 -9.00
C PRO A 53 7.28 5.42 -7.87
N ASN A 54 7.25 4.81 -6.68
CA ASN A 54 8.09 5.21 -5.54
C ASN A 54 9.58 5.05 -5.87
N LEU A 55 9.94 3.93 -6.49
CA LEU A 55 11.31 3.65 -6.91
C LEU A 55 11.77 4.65 -8.00
N MET A 56 10.88 4.98 -8.94
CA MET A 56 11.14 5.97 -9.98
C MET A 56 11.38 7.37 -9.39
N VAL A 57 10.54 7.81 -8.44
CA VAL A 57 10.72 9.12 -7.77
C VAL A 57 12.04 9.16 -7.01
N LYS A 58 12.41 8.08 -6.30
CA LYS A 58 13.71 7.97 -5.63
C LYS A 58 14.87 8.12 -6.64
N ALA A 59 14.81 7.39 -7.75
CA ALA A 59 15.86 7.42 -8.77
C ALA A 59 16.02 8.82 -9.39
N ILE A 60 14.91 9.50 -9.71
CA ILE A 60 14.94 10.88 -10.25
C ILE A 60 15.54 11.85 -9.23
N ALA A 61 15.20 11.71 -7.95
CA ALA A 61 15.73 12.56 -6.89
C ALA A 61 17.25 12.35 -6.71
N GLU A 62 17.70 11.10 -6.71
CA GLU A 62 19.13 10.75 -6.62
C GLU A 62 19.93 11.25 -7.83
N ASP A 63 19.39 11.09 -9.05
CA ASP A 63 19.99 11.59 -10.30
C ASP A 63 20.16 13.13 -10.29
N ARG A 64 19.23 13.85 -9.66
CA ARG A 64 19.30 15.30 -9.45
C ARG A 64 20.18 15.72 -8.26
N GLY A 65 20.88 14.79 -7.62
CA GLY A 65 21.76 15.06 -6.49
C GLY A 65 21.05 15.29 -5.15
N VAL A 66 19.75 15.00 -5.06
CA VAL A 66 19.00 15.06 -3.79
C VAL A 66 19.36 13.85 -2.94
N LYS A 67 19.85 14.08 -1.72
CA LYS A 67 20.15 13.00 -0.77
C LYS A 67 18.86 12.37 -0.27
N MET A 68 18.54 11.18 -0.79
CA MET A 68 17.39 10.40 -0.34
C MET A 68 17.70 9.67 0.98
N PRO A 69 16.72 9.54 1.90
CA PRO A 69 16.85 8.70 3.08
C PRO A 69 17.23 7.25 2.73
N SER A 70 17.93 6.57 3.64
CA SER A 70 18.18 5.13 3.53
C SER A 70 16.86 4.34 3.53
N PHE A 71 16.90 3.07 3.13
CA PHE A 71 15.71 2.22 3.07
C PHE A 71 14.90 2.22 4.38
N PHE A 72 15.56 1.93 5.50
CA PHE A 72 14.92 1.93 6.82
C PHE A 72 14.61 3.34 7.33
N GLY A 73 15.40 4.35 6.91
CA GLY A 73 15.11 5.75 7.23
C GLY A 73 13.80 6.23 6.60
N TYR A 74 13.59 5.93 5.31
CA TYR A 74 12.33 6.20 4.63
C TYR A 74 11.16 5.44 5.27
N MET A 75 11.35 4.16 5.60
CA MET A 75 10.31 3.35 6.24
C MET A 75 9.82 3.96 7.56
N ALA A 76 10.73 4.40 8.42
CA ALA A 76 10.37 5.07 9.67
C ALA A 76 9.59 6.38 9.42
N TRP A 77 10.04 7.18 8.45
CA TRP A 77 9.34 8.40 8.01
C TRP A 77 7.94 8.12 7.48
N SER A 78 7.81 7.15 6.57
CA SER A 78 6.52 6.76 5.99
C SER A 78 5.56 6.26 7.06
N VAL A 79 5.99 5.38 7.96
CA VAL A 79 5.14 4.89 9.05
C VAL A 79 4.67 6.04 9.95
N GLY A 80 5.56 6.97 10.30
CA GLY A 80 5.21 8.13 11.13
C GLY A 80 4.13 9.04 10.52
N ILE A 81 4.08 9.14 9.19
CA ILE A 81 3.08 9.96 8.47
C ILE A 81 1.81 9.16 8.16
N LEU A 82 1.98 7.92 7.71
CA LEU A 82 0.89 7.09 7.21
C LEU A 82 -0.01 6.57 8.33
N VAL A 83 0.54 6.23 9.51
CA VAL A 83 -0.28 5.72 10.63
C VAL A 83 -1.34 6.73 11.08
N PRO A 84 -1.01 8.01 11.36
CA PRO A 84 -2.02 9.03 11.66
C PRO A 84 -3.06 9.20 10.55
N LEU A 85 -2.63 9.19 9.28
CA LEU A 85 -3.53 9.29 8.13
C LEU A 85 -4.48 8.10 8.03
N PHE A 86 -3.99 6.87 8.23
CA PHE A 86 -4.83 5.67 8.19
C PHE A 86 -5.82 5.62 9.34
N ILE A 87 -5.44 6.13 10.53
CA ILE A 87 -6.37 6.31 11.63
C ILE A 87 -7.49 7.27 11.20
N ALA A 88 -7.15 8.44 10.65
CA ALA A 88 -8.14 9.41 10.19
C ALA A 88 -9.05 8.84 9.09
N VAL A 89 -8.48 8.18 8.08
CA VAL A 89 -9.24 7.55 6.98
C VAL A 89 -10.19 6.48 7.51
N THR A 90 -9.73 5.65 8.46
CA THR A 90 -10.59 4.64 9.10
C THR A 90 -11.80 5.28 9.76
N PHE A 91 -11.60 6.36 10.53
CA PHE A 91 -12.69 7.04 11.23
C PHE A 91 -13.66 7.79 10.31
N LEU A 92 -13.18 8.28 9.16
CA LEU A 92 -14.00 9.07 8.22
C LEU A 92 -14.78 8.21 7.22
N PHE A 93 -14.23 7.07 6.81
CA PHE A 93 -14.77 6.27 5.69
C PHE A 93 -15.17 4.84 6.04
N PHE A 94 -14.64 4.27 7.13
CA PHE A 94 -14.80 2.85 7.46
C PHE A 94 -15.38 2.60 8.87
N ARG A 95 -15.93 3.65 9.50
CA ARG A 95 -16.59 3.57 10.81
C ARG A 95 -18.09 3.77 10.68
#